data_AF-A0A6S6QXL8-F1
#
_entry.id   AF-A0A6S6QXL8-F1
#
_cell.length_a   1.000
_cell.length_b   1.000
_cell.length_c   1.000
_cell.angle_alpha   90.00
_cell.angle_beta   90.00
_cell.angle_gamma   90.00
#
_symmetry.space_group_name_H-M   'P 1'
#
loop_
_entity.id
_entity.type
_entity.pdbx_description
1 polymer ?
#
loop_
_entity_poly.entity_id
_entity_poly.type
_entity_poly.pdbx_seq_one_letter_code
_entity_poly.pdbx_strand_id
1 'polypeptide(L)'
;MWQNEMKAKTELFTENYQELKRNFRFEYGPMHYLGALLYANEDKKVRVESIINAKDIIKRNTSFFSAFKDAAFFALAAMLSLEETPEDVFKKTVIIYDDMKAAGFYGSPYLTLAAFNIGRNPSVDTKALVRKTREFYDAMKQEHRFLTSVDDYGYAAMLATSDLEVESTIREMEACYKLLQNYFGKGNALQSLTHILALGEEAAEIKCKRVVDIYEVLSRKGCKPSKYSQLSALGILVLISKDVETITEEIKAVYEMLLEKKGFGNWSISRHDRVMYSAALVSNVYITDIVKSSLNVSLLSAVTNIVVAQQTAVICATTSAVVASASSSNS
;
A
#
# COMPACT_ATOMS: atom_id res chain seq x y z
N MET A 1 -18.77 21.52 -7.15
CA MET A 1 -18.02 21.42 -5.87
C MET A 1 -17.01 20.30 -5.96
N TRP A 2 -17.45 19.05 -6.16
CA TRP A 2 -16.59 17.87 -6.35
C TRP A 2 -15.45 18.03 -7.40
N GLN A 3 -15.75 18.54 -8.61
CA GLN A 3 -14.72 18.73 -9.65
C GLN A 3 -13.60 19.70 -9.24
N ASN A 4 -13.91 20.76 -8.48
CA ASN A 4 -12.90 21.71 -8.02
C ASN A 4 -12.01 21.10 -6.94
N GLU A 5 -12.61 20.31 -6.05
CA GLU A 5 -11.89 19.58 -5.01
C GLU A 5 -10.94 18.53 -5.60
N MET A 6 -11.42 17.72 -6.56
CA MET A 6 -10.56 16.74 -7.26
C MET A 6 -9.40 17.41 -7.99
N LYS A 7 -9.67 18.54 -8.64
CA LYS A 7 -8.62 19.29 -9.34
C LYS A 7 -7.56 19.79 -8.37
N ALA A 8 -7.96 20.41 -7.25
CA ALA A 8 -7.04 20.90 -6.24
C ALA A 8 -6.20 19.76 -5.63
N LYS A 9 -6.83 18.62 -5.34
CA LYS A 9 -6.12 17.45 -4.79
C LYS A 9 -5.15 16.82 -5.79
N THR A 10 -5.55 16.75 -7.06
CA THR A 10 -4.67 16.31 -8.16
C THR A 10 -3.48 17.25 -8.33
N GLU A 11 -3.71 18.56 -8.26
CA GLU A 11 -2.64 19.57 -8.30
C GLU A 11 -1.67 19.40 -7.14
N LEU A 12 -2.20 19.31 -5.90
CA LEU A 12 -1.40 19.08 -4.71
C LEU A 12 -0.53 17.81 -4.81
N PHE A 13 -1.11 16.70 -5.28
CA PHE A 13 -0.37 15.47 -5.52
C PHE A 13 0.78 15.66 -6.52
N THR A 14 0.51 16.35 -7.64
CA THR A 14 1.53 16.56 -8.67
C THR A 14 2.62 17.53 -8.23
N GLU A 15 2.29 18.56 -7.47
CA GLU A 15 3.25 19.50 -6.86
C GLU A 15 4.15 18.77 -5.86
N ASN A 16 3.55 17.99 -4.95
CA ASN A 16 4.26 17.20 -3.96
C ASN A 16 5.23 16.21 -4.64
N TYR A 17 4.83 15.59 -5.74
CA TYR A 17 5.71 14.69 -6.51
C TYR A 17 6.93 15.44 -7.07
N GLN A 18 6.75 16.64 -7.64
CA GLN A 18 7.88 17.41 -8.16
C GLN A 18 8.85 17.80 -7.04
N GLU A 19 8.33 18.19 -5.88
CA GLU A 19 9.15 18.56 -4.74
C GLU A 19 9.95 17.38 -4.20
N LEU A 20 9.32 16.20 -4.07
CA LEU A 20 10.01 15.00 -3.63
C LEU A 20 11.07 14.54 -4.63
N LYS A 21 10.73 14.52 -5.92
CA LYS A 21 11.67 14.14 -6.99
C LYS A 21 12.91 15.05 -7.01
N ARG A 22 12.72 16.35 -6.79
CA ARG A 22 13.82 17.34 -6.80
C ARG A 22 14.80 17.13 -5.65
N ASN A 23 14.28 16.85 -4.45
CA ASN A 23 15.06 16.83 -3.21
C ASN A 23 15.54 15.43 -2.79
N PHE A 24 14.84 14.37 -3.21
CA PHE A 24 15.16 12.98 -2.86
C PHE A 24 15.60 12.17 -4.09
N ARG A 25 16.57 12.69 -4.85
CA ARG A 25 16.97 12.16 -6.17
C ARG A 25 17.46 10.71 -6.18
N PHE A 26 17.94 10.22 -5.04
CA PHE A 26 18.47 8.87 -4.89
C PHE A 26 17.42 7.84 -4.45
N GLU A 27 16.19 8.27 -4.19
CA GLU A 27 15.09 7.36 -3.86
C GLU A 27 14.48 6.76 -5.13
N TYR A 28 13.93 5.55 -5.00
CA TYR A 28 13.22 4.88 -6.09
C TYR A 28 12.02 5.71 -6.55
N GLY A 29 11.82 5.84 -7.88
CA GLY A 29 10.72 6.63 -8.45
C GLY A 29 9.33 6.36 -7.84
N PRO A 30 8.92 5.08 -7.63
CA PRO A 30 7.66 4.74 -6.96
C PRO A 30 7.49 5.39 -5.57
N MET A 31 8.58 5.61 -4.83
CA MET A 31 8.55 6.24 -3.51
C MET A 31 8.20 7.73 -3.57
N HIS A 32 8.59 8.44 -4.63
CA HIS A 32 8.18 9.85 -4.81
C HIS A 32 6.67 9.96 -5.02
N TYR A 33 6.07 9.08 -5.82
CA TYR A 33 4.62 9.07 -6.00
C TYR A 33 3.90 8.69 -4.70
N LEU A 34 4.37 7.66 -4.00
CA LEU A 34 3.77 7.26 -2.73
C LEU A 34 3.81 8.40 -1.69
N GLY A 35 4.99 8.99 -1.47
CA GLY A 35 5.12 10.09 -0.51
C GLY A 35 4.26 11.30 -0.88
N ALA A 36 4.19 11.63 -2.18
CA ALA A 36 3.37 12.73 -2.66
C ALA A 36 1.88 12.49 -2.41
N LEU A 37 1.43 11.26 -2.61
CA LEU A 37 0.05 10.85 -2.42
C LEU A 37 -0.33 10.78 -0.94
N LEU A 38 0.56 10.27 -0.07
CA LEU A 38 0.36 10.28 1.39
C LEU A 38 0.14 11.71 1.91
N TYR A 39 0.95 12.67 1.46
CA TYR A 39 0.78 14.07 1.82
C TYR A 39 -0.50 14.69 1.23
N ALA A 40 -0.81 14.41 -0.03
CA ALA A 40 -2.02 14.91 -0.67
C ALA A 40 -3.30 14.35 -0.03
N ASN A 41 -3.28 13.11 0.46
CA ASN A 41 -4.37 12.48 1.19
C ASN A 41 -4.61 13.05 2.60
N GLU A 42 -3.63 13.79 3.14
CA GLU A 42 -3.76 14.58 4.36
C GLU A 42 -3.93 16.09 4.05
N ASP A 43 -4.22 16.43 2.79
CA ASP A 43 -4.37 17.80 2.28
C ASP A 43 -3.18 18.72 2.63
N LYS A 44 -1.98 18.13 2.68
CA LYS A 44 -0.73 18.81 3.05
C LYS A 44 0.22 18.91 1.86
N LYS A 45 0.91 20.05 1.77
CA LYS A 45 2.13 20.16 0.95
C LYS A 45 3.28 19.42 1.64
N VAL A 46 4.11 18.77 0.83
CA VAL A 46 5.33 18.11 1.31
C VAL A 46 6.24 19.14 1.99
N ARG A 47 6.73 18.76 3.18
CA ARG A 47 7.79 19.48 3.88
C ARG A 47 9.05 18.63 3.88
N VAL A 48 9.98 18.94 2.98
CA VAL A 48 11.22 18.18 2.77
C VAL A 48 12.00 18.01 4.07
N GLU A 49 12.14 19.08 4.85
CA GLU A 49 12.84 19.06 6.15
C GLU A 49 12.18 18.11 7.15
N SER A 50 10.85 18.01 7.16
CA SER A 50 10.14 17.09 8.06
C SER A 50 10.45 15.62 7.72
N ILE A 51 10.54 15.27 6.43
CA ILE A 51 10.91 13.92 5.99
C ILE A 51 12.38 13.64 6.33
N ILE A 52 13.29 14.61 6.14
CA ILE A 52 14.70 14.47 6.52
C ILE A 52 14.82 14.21 8.02
N ASN A 53 14.14 15.02 8.85
CA ASN A 53 14.12 14.83 10.29
C ASN A 53 13.56 13.44 10.68
N ALA A 54 12.48 12.98 10.04
CA ALA A 54 11.94 11.65 10.26
C ALA A 54 12.95 10.53 9.89
N LYS A 55 13.67 10.65 8.77
CA LYS A 55 14.76 9.73 8.42
C LYS A 55 15.84 9.70 9.50
N ASP A 56 16.17 10.84 10.08
CA ASP A 56 17.20 10.93 11.12
C ASP A 56 16.72 10.40 12.48
N ILE A 57 15.44 10.56 12.82
CA ILE A 57 14.82 9.88 13.98
C ILE A 57 14.96 8.36 13.82
N ILE A 58 14.60 7.81 12.66
CA ILE A 58 14.70 6.37 12.39
C ILE A 58 16.14 5.89 12.51
N LYS A 59 17.10 6.61 11.92
CA LYS A 59 18.52 6.23 11.97
C LYS A 59 19.11 6.26 13.38
N ARG A 60 18.78 7.28 14.19
CA ARG A 60 19.32 7.43 15.56
C ARG A 60 18.79 6.37 16.51
N ASN A 61 17.58 5.87 16.27
CA ASN A 61 16.89 4.92 17.13
C ASN A 61 17.00 3.46 16.64
N THR A 62 17.76 3.19 15.56
CA THR A 62 17.90 1.82 15.03
C THR A 62 19.34 1.44 14.71
N SER A 63 19.65 0.14 14.84
CA SER A 63 20.97 -0.40 14.52
C SER A 63 21.31 -0.30 13.03
N PHE A 64 22.59 -0.43 12.68
CA PHE A 64 23.08 -0.26 11.31
C PHE A 64 22.33 -1.12 10.27
N PHE A 65 22.10 -2.39 10.58
CA PHE A 65 21.43 -3.38 9.72
C PHE A 65 19.93 -3.56 10.00
N SER A 66 19.28 -2.53 10.54
CA SER A 66 17.86 -2.58 10.86
C SER A 66 16.97 -2.63 9.61
N ALA A 67 15.94 -3.47 9.63
CA ALA A 67 14.90 -3.55 8.60
C ALA A 67 14.16 -2.21 8.36
N PHE A 68 14.18 -1.32 9.35
CA PHE A 68 13.61 0.04 9.25
C PHE A 68 14.31 0.93 8.20
N LYS A 69 15.52 0.56 7.76
CA LYS A 69 16.32 1.30 6.78
C LYS A 69 16.39 0.63 5.40
N ASP A 70 15.52 -0.36 5.17
CA ASP A 70 15.48 -1.14 3.93
C ASP A 70 14.44 -0.57 2.94
N ALA A 71 13.86 -1.39 2.04
CA ALA A 71 12.97 -0.99 0.96
C ALA A 71 11.82 -0.05 1.36
N ALA A 72 11.32 -0.11 2.60
CA ALA A 72 10.23 0.73 3.09
C ALA A 72 10.69 2.02 3.80
N PHE A 73 11.99 2.29 3.88
CA PHE A 73 12.54 3.37 4.71
C PHE A 73 11.97 4.76 4.36
N PHE A 74 11.93 5.09 3.08
CA PHE A 74 11.39 6.38 2.64
C PHE A 74 9.89 6.50 2.94
N ALA A 75 9.11 5.44 2.66
CA ALA A 75 7.68 5.41 2.93
C ALA A 75 7.40 5.63 4.43
N LEU A 76 8.12 4.90 5.29
CA LEU A 76 8.01 5.05 6.73
C LEU A 76 8.39 6.46 7.19
N ALA A 77 9.46 7.04 6.66
CA ALA A 77 9.85 8.41 6.99
C ALA A 77 8.81 9.45 6.56
N ALA A 78 8.20 9.28 5.38
CA ALA A 78 7.14 10.15 4.88
C ALA A 78 5.85 10.04 5.72
N MET A 79 5.51 8.84 6.20
CA MET A 79 4.40 8.65 7.14
C MET A 79 4.72 9.28 8.50
N LEU A 80 5.91 9.02 9.03
CA LEU A 80 6.36 9.54 10.32
C LEU A 80 6.40 11.07 10.34
N SER A 81 6.76 11.71 9.22
CA SER A 81 6.80 13.17 9.11
C SER A 81 5.43 13.84 9.06
N LEU A 82 4.34 13.06 8.96
CA LEU A 82 2.96 13.54 9.07
C LEU A 82 2.44 13.53 10.50
N GLU A 83 3.11 12.83 11.42
CA GLU A 83 2.76 12.74 12.83
C GLU A 83 3.11 14.01 13.60
N GLU A 84 2.33 14.35 14.62
CA GLU A 84 2.58 15.53 15.47
C GLU A 84 3.80 15.32 16.39
N THR A 85 3.96 14.11 16.93
CA THR A 85 5.04 13.71 17.83
C THR A 85 5.87 12.57 17.21
N PRO A 86 6.62 12.83 16.12
CA PRO A 86 7.27 11.78 15.33
C PRO A 86 8.26 10.94 16.15
N GLU A 87 8.98 11.53 17.10
CA GLU A 87 9.94 10.76 17.90
C GLU A 87 9.24 9.75 18.84
N ASP A 88 8.14 10.16 19.48
CA ASP A 88 7.39 9.30 20.40
C ASP A 88 6.66 8.19 19.64
N VAL A 89 6.04 8.52 18.50
CA VAL A 89 5.42 7.54 17.62
C VAL A 89 6.45 6.52 17.13
N PHE A 90 7.66 6.95 16.79
CA PHE A 90 8.70 6.02 16.35
C PHE A 90 9.20 5.11 17.49
N LYS A 91 9.41 5.64 18.70
CA LYS A 91 9.77 4.83 19.87
C LYS A 91 8.71 3.76 20.16
N LYS A 92 7.43 4.12 20.11
CA LYS A 92 6.32 3.17 20.23
C LYS A 92 6.32 2.13 19.11
N THR A 93 6.62 2.55 17.88
CA THR A 93 6.73 1.66 16.72
C THR A 93 7.82 0.60 16.91
N VAL A 94 8.98 0.98 17.46
CA VAL A 94 10.07 0.02 17.75
C VAL A 94 9.64 -1.03 18.77
N ILE A 95 8.96 -0.61 19.85
CA ILE A 95 8.44 -1.53 20.87
C ILE A 95 7.46 -2.54 20.23
N ILE A 96 6.51 -2.06 19.42
CA ILE A 96 5.54 -2.92 18.75
C ILE A 96 6.22 -3.86 17.76
N TYR A 97 7.22 -3.38 17.02
CA TYR A 97 7.99 -4.22 16.11
C TYR A 97 8.67 -5.38 16.84
N ASP A 98 9.25 -5.13 18.03
CA ASP A 98 9.85 -6.17 18.85
C ASP A 98 8.81 -7.12 19.45
N ASP A 99 7.65 -6.61 19.89
CA ASP A 99 6.52 -7.42 20.34
C ASP A 99 5.99 -8.33 19.22
N MET A 100 5.88 -7.83 17.98
CA MET A 100 5.50 -8.63 16.82
C MET A 100 6.56 -9.72 16.53
N LYS A 101 7.85 -9.40 16.62
CA LYS A 101 8.90 -10.42 16.48
C LYS A 101 8.80 -11.49 17.58
N ALA A 102 8.52 -11.10 18.83
CA ALA A 102 8.30 -12.04 19.92
C ALA A 102 7.07 -12.92 19.70
N ALA A 103 6.04 -12.41 19.02
CA ALA A 103 4.89 -13.18 18.54
C ALA A 103 5.20 -14.04 17.29
N GLY A 104 6.47 -14.12 16.88
CA GLY A 104 6.96 -15.02 15.82
C GLY A 104 6.91 -14.44 14.39
N PHE A 105 6.73 -13.13 14.23
CA PHE A 105 6.87 -12.47 12.94
C PHE A 105 8.35 -12.31 12.56
N TYR A 106 8.68 -12.52 11.29
CA TYR A 106 10.05 -12.29 10.78
C TYR A 106 10.29 -10.81 10.45
N GLY A 107 11.49 -10.31 10.74
CA GLY A 107 11.89 -8.95 10.37
C GLY A 107 11.87 -8.74 8.86
N SER A 108 11.19 -7.69 8.40
CA SER A 108 11.07 -7.33 6.99
C SER A 108 10.68 -5.85 6.85
N PRO A 109 10.84 -5.24 5.66
CA PRO A 109 10.29 -3.91 5.38
C PRO A 109 8.79 -3.83 5.70
N TYR A 110 8.02 -4.88 5.42
CA TYR A 110 6.58 -4.94 5.69
C TYR A 110 6.26 -4.96 7.19
N LEU A 111 7.06 -5.64 8.01
CA LEU A 111 6.86 -5.67 9.45
C LEU A 111 7.03 -4.27 10.07
N THR A 112 7.96 -3.46 9.53
CA THR A 112 8.17 -2.09 10.00
C THR A 112 6.96 -1.19 9.73
N LEU A 113 6.33 -1.35 8.55
CA LEU A 113 5.11 -0.63 8.19
C LEU A 113 3.90 -1.12 8.99
N ALA A 114 3.78 -2.43 9.23
CA ALA A 114 2.72 -2.99 10.07
C ALA A 114 2.81 -2.47 11.51
N ALA A 115 4.01 -2.52 12.11
CA ALA A 115 4.25 -1.99 13.45
C ALA A 115 3.97 -0.49 13.56
N PHE A 116 4.33 0.30 12.54
CA PHE A 116 4.02 1.73 12.50
C PHE A 116 2.51 1.99 12.47
N ASN A 117 1.77 1.26 11.62
CA ASN A 117 0.31 1.40 11.53
C ASN A 117 -0.41 1.02 12.84
N ILE A 118 0.10 0.03 13.57
CA ILE A 118 -0.39 -0.29 14.93
C ILE A 118 -0.01 0.85 15.90
N GLY A 119 1.23 1.34 15.84
CA GLY A 119 1.77 2.33 16.78
C GLY A 119 1.11 3.69 16.73
N ARG A 120 0.72 4.14 15.54
CA ARG A 120 0.03 5.43 15.35
C ARG A 120 -1.41 5.47 15.87
N ASN A 121 -1.99 4.33 16.28
CA ASN A 121 -3.30 4.31 16.93
C ASN A 121 -3.14 4.58 18.44
N PRO A 122 -3.59 5.73 18.96
CA PRO A 122 -3.32 6.16 20.33
C PRO A 122 -4.14 5.41 21.40
N SER A 123 -5.26 4.81 21.01
CA SER A 123 -6.31 4.35 21.95
C SER A 123 -6.44 2.83 22.09
N VAL A 124 -5.46 2.04 21.62
CA VAL A 124 -5.59 0.57 21.53
C VAL A 124 -4.57 -0.13 22.42
N ASP A 125 -4.99 -1.20 23.10
CA ASP A 125 -4.07 -2.17 23.71
C ASP A 125 -3.23 -2.82 22.59
N THR A 126 -2.01 -2.30 22.42
CA THR A 126 -1.11 -2.73 21.36
C THR A 126 -0.72 -4.19 21.50
N LYS A 127 -0.68 -4.75 22.72
CA LYS A 127 -0.37 -6.17 22.92
C LYS A 127 -1.51 -7.07 22.47
N ALA A 128 -2.76 -6.71 22.80
CA ALA A 128 -3.93 -7.41 22.29
C ALA A 128 -3.99 -7.34 20.76
N LEU A 129 -3.69 -6.18 20.19
CA LEU A 129 -3.67 -5.98 18.75
C LEU A 129 -2.58 -6.81 18.06
N VAL A 130 -1.37 -6.91 18.63
CA VAL A 130 -0.30 -7.79 18.12
C VAL A 130 -0.72 -9.26 18.14
N ARG A 131 -1.39 -9.72 19.21
CA ARG A 131 -1.93 -11.10 19.27
C ARG A 131 -2.99 -11.35 18.19
N LYS A 132 -3.97 -10.46 18.07
CA LYS A 132 -5.03 -10.56 17.05
C LYS A 132 -4.45 -10.50 15.62
N THR A 133 -3.41 -9.68 15.41
CA THR A 133 -2.66 -9.65 14.14
C THR A 133 -2.03 -10.99 13.82
N ARG A 134 -1.46 -11.66 14.84
CA ARG A 134 -0.89 -13.00 14.68
C ARG A 134 -1.95 -14.06 14.35
N GLU A 135 -3.09 -14.02 15.04
CA GLU A 135 -4.22 -14.92 14.79
C GLU A 135 -4.72 -14.81 13.35
N PHE A 136 -4.92 -13.59 12.84
CA PHE A 136 -5.27 -13.37 11.44
C PHE A 136 -4.21 -13.90 10.48
N TYR A 137 -2.94 -13.58 10.70
CA TYR A 137 -1.85 -14.03 9.82
C TYR A 137 -1.75 -15.57 9.76
N ASP A 138 -1.84 -16.23 10.91
CA ASP A 138 -1.78 -17.70 10.96
C ASP A 138 -3.01 -18.33 10.27
N ALA A 139 -4.21 -17.77 10.46
CA ALA A 139 -5.41 -18.26 9.80
C ALA A 139 -5.36 -18.07 8.27
N MET A 140 -4.86 -16.93 7.78
CA MET A 140 -4.59 -16.71 6.35
C MET A 140 -3.61 -17.76 5.80
N LYS A 141 -2.54 -18.03 6.54
CA LYS A 141 -1.49 -18.97 6.15
C LYS A 141 -2.00 -20.42 6.12
N GLN A 142 -3.00 -20.77 6.94
CA GLN A 142 -3.64 -22.08 6.92
C GLN A 142 -4.43 -22.31 5.63
N GLU A 143 -5.24 -21.34 5.20
CA GLU A 143 -6.01 -21.44 3.95
C GLU A 143 -5.14 -21.29 2.70
N HIS A 144 -4.13 -20.41 2.73
CA HIS A 144 -3.33 -20.03 1.57
C HIS A 144 -1.82 -20.08 1.83
N ARG A 145 -1.32 -21.26 2.23
CA ARG A 145 0.08 -21.47 2.63
C ARG A 145 1.15 -20.90 1.68
N PHE A 146 0.94 -20.97 0.37
CA PHE A 146 1.91 -20.51 -0.63
C PHE A 146 1.77 -19.04 -1.00
N LEU A 147 0.61 -18.43 -0.76
CA LEU A 147 0.34 -17.04 -1.12
C LEU A 147 0.61 -16.11 0.06
N THR A 148 0.30 -16.54 1.29
CA THR A 148 0.49 -15.72 2.48
C THR A 148 1.96 -15.59 2.86
N SER A 149 2.51 -14.38 2.87
CA SER A 149 3.93 -14.15 3.20
C SER A 149 4.14 -12.85 3.98
N VAL A 150 5.40 -12.39 4.08
CA VAL A 150 5.74 -11.17 4.82
C VAL A 150 5.03 -9.92 4.28
N ASP A 151 4.63 -9.92 3.01
CA ASP A 151 3.85 -8.86 2.37
C ASP A 151 2.41 -8.75 2.90
N ASP A 152 1.90 -9.78 3.57
CA ASP A 152 0.55 -9.78 4.16
C ASP A 152 0.49 -9.25 5.60
N TYR A 153 1.63 -8.95 6.23
CA TYR A 153 1.65 -8.44 7.60
C TYR A 153 0.83 -7.15 7.77
N GLY A 154 0.86 -6.27 6.77
CA GLY A 154 0.06 -5.05 6.77
C GLY A 154 -1.44 -5.34 6.74
N TYR A 155 -1.89 -6.30 5.93
CA TYR A 155 -3.30 -6.70 5.86
C TYR A 155 -3.76 -7.41 7.13
N ALA A 156 -2.93 -8.27 7.73
CA ALA A 156 -3.25 -8.90 9.01
C ALA A 156 -3.40 -7.85 10.12
N ALA A 157 -2.51 -6.86 10.19
CA ALA A 157 -2.60 -5.77 11.16
C ALA A 157 -3.86 -4.91 10.93
N MET A 158 -4.17 -4.60 9.67
CA MET A 158 -5.40 -3.88 9.29
C MET A 158 -6.65 -4.61 9.76
N LEU A 159 -6.79 -5.91 9.49
CA LEU A 159 -7.95 -6.69 9.94
C LEU A 159 -8.01 -6.74 11.47
N ALA A 160 -6.87 -6.88 12.13
CA ALA A 160 -6.80 -6.88 13.59
C ALA A 160 -7.25 -5.54 14.22
N THR A 161 -7.04 -4.41 13.54
CA THR A 161 -7.54 -3.10 14.01
C THR A 161 -9.04 -2.91 13.82
N SER A 162 -9.72 -3.79 13.09
CA SER A 162 -11.17 -3.79 12.97
C SER A 162 -11.83 -4.61 14.08
N ASP A 163 -13.14 -4.42 14.25
CA ASP A 163 -13.96 -5.21 15.19
C ASP A 163 -14.31 -6.61 14.67
N LEU A 164 -13.75 -7.01 13.52
CA LEU A 164 -14.04 -8.31 12.90
C LEU A 164 -13.48 -9.48 13.72
N GLU A 165 -14.19 -10.61 13.64
CA GLU A 165 -13.81 -11.88 14.25
C GLU A 165 -13.04 -12.74 13.22
N VAL A 166 -12.01 -13.45 13.67
CA VAL A 166 -11.02 -14.09 12.78
C VAL A 166 -11.65 -15.15 11.88
N GLU A 167 -12.38 -16.11 12.43
CA GLU A 167 -12.91 -17.26 11.69
C GLU A 167 -13.94 -16.85 10.62
N SER A 168 -14.89 -15.99 11.00
CA SER A 168 -15.91 -15.44 10.09
C SER A 168 -15.29 -14.62 8.96
N THR A 169 -14.28 -13.80 9.27
CA THR A 169 -13.55 -13.01 8.27
C THR A 169 -12.81 -13.91 7.27
N ILE A 170 -12.14 -14.96 7.75
CA ILE A 170 -11.42 -15.90 6.88
C ILE A 170 -12.39 -16.64 5.96
N ARG A 171 -13.56 -17.05 6.46
CA ARG A 171 -14.62 -17.65 5.63
C ARG A 171 -15.10 -16.69 4.52
N GLU A 172 -15.29 -15.42 4.85
CA GLU A 172 -15.68 -14.40 3.88
C GLU A 172 -14.60 -14.16 2.81
N MET A 173 -13.33 -14.13 3.23
CA MET A 173 -12.18 -14.03 2.32
C MET A 173 -12.13 -15.21 1.33
N GLU A 174 -12.32 -16.44 1.82
CA GLU A 174 -12.32 -17.65 0.99
C GLU A 174 -13.51 -17.69 0.03
N ALA A 175 -14.69 -17.24 0.46
CA ALA A 175 -15.85 -17.10 -0.41
C ALA A 175 -15.55 -16.13 -1.57
N CYS A 176 -14.99 -14.95 -1.26
CA CYS A 176 -14.58 -13.98 -2.26
C CYS A 176 -13.50 -14.55 -3.20
N TYR A 177 -12.50 -15.26 -2.66
CA TYR A 177 -11.42 -15.86 -3.45
C TYR A 177 -11.97 -16.84 -4.48
N LYS A 178 -12.87 -17.74 -4.05
CA LYS A 178 -13.49 -18.76 -4.91
C LYS A 178 -14.33 -18.15 -6.03
N LEU A 179 -15.05 -17.07 -5.75
CA LEU A 179 -15.87 -16.36 -6.74
C LEU A 179 -15.02 -15.65 -7.80
N LEU A 180 -13.84 -15.15 -7.42
CA LEU A 180 -13.03 -14.26 -8.26
C LEU A 180 -11.83 -14.94 -8.95
N GLN A 181 -11.38 -16.11 -8.47
CA GLN A 181 -10.18 -16.79 -8.97
C GLN A 181 -10.21 -17.13 -10.47
N ASN A 182 -11.39 -17.45 -11.03
CA ASN A 182 -11.51 -17.77 -12.45
C ASN A 182 -11.43 -16.51 -13.33
N TYR A 183 -11.80 -15.35 -12.79
CA TYR A 183 -11.79 -14.09 -13.52
C TYR A 183 -10.44 -13.37 -13.45
N PHE A 184 -9.84 -13.32 -12.25
CA PHE A 184 -8.59 -12.59 -12.01
C PHE A 184 -7.35 -13.48 -12.02
N GLY A 185 -7.51 -14.80 -11.94
CA GLY A 185 -6.42 -15.74 -11.74
C GLY A 185 -6.07 -15.90 -10.26
N LYS A 186 -5.46 -17.05 -9.94
CA LYS A 186 -4.95 -17.35 -8.59
C LYS A 186 -3.64 -16.60 -8.35
N GLY A 187 -3.50 -15.97 -7.18
CA GLY A 187 -2.24 -15.34 -6.77
C GLY A 187 -2.41 -14.28 -5.68
N ASN A 188 -1.29 -13.68 -5.26
CA ASN A 188 -1.24 -12.72 -4.16
C ASN A 188 -2.12 -11.49 -4.41
N ALA A 189 -2.21 -11.00 -5.66
CA ALA A 189 -3.06 -9.86 -5.98
C ALA A 189 -4.54 -10.12 -5.68
N LEU A 190 -5.03 -11.32 -6.00
CA LEU A 190 -6.39 -11.72 -5.68
C LEU A 190 -6.58 -11.87 -4.17
N GLN A 191 -5.63 -12.48 -3.47
CA GLN A 191 -5.70 -12.61 -2.01
C GLN A 191 -5.71 -11.24 -1.31
N SER A 192 -4.84 -10.31 -1.71
CA SER A 192 -4.85 -8.93 -1.21
C SER A 192 -6.20 -8.23 -1.43
N LEU A 193 -6.88 -8.52 -2.55
CA LEU A 193 -8.22 -8.01 -2.79
C LEU A 193 -9.24 -8.61 -1.79
N THR A 194 -9.19 -9.91 -1.51
CA THR A 194 -10.15 -10.52 -0.57
C THR A 194 -9.96 -10.01 0.86
N HIS A 195 -8.72 -9.69 1.27
CA HIS A 195 -8.45 -9.03 2.56
C HIS A 195 -9.21 -7.71 2.71
N ILE A 196 -9.29 -6.91 1.63
CA ILE A 196 -10.03 -5.65 1.64
C ILE A 196 -11.53 -5.88 1.60
N LEU A 197 -12.02 -6.79 0.74
CA LEU A 197 -13.46 -7.07 0.63
C LEU A 197 -14.07 -7.59 1.93
N ALA A 198 -13.28 -8.28 2.76
CA ALA A 198 -13.73 -8.77 4.06
C ALA A 198 -14.08 -7.66 5.07
N LEU A 199 -13.65 -6.42 4.83
CA LEU A 199 -14.05 -5.25 5.62
C LEU A 199 -15.49 -4.80 5.33
N GLY A 200 -16.07 -5.23 4.21
CA GLY A 200 -17.43 -4.86 3.83
C GLY A 200 -18.48 -5.80 4.39
N GLU A 201 -19.56 -5.25 4.94
CA GLU A 201 -20.67 -6.02 5.54
C GLU A 201 -21.60 -6.69 4.50
N GLU A 202 -21.57 -6.25 3.24
CA GLU A 202 -22.38 -6.86 2.17
C GLU A 202 -21.91 -8.29 1.88
N ALA A 203 -22.83 -9.13 1.38
CA ALA A 203 -22.52 -10.50 0.98
C ALA A 203 -21.42 -10.59 -0.09
N ALA A 204 -20.60 -11.64 -0.01
CA ALA A 204 -19.48 -11.90 -0.91
C ALA A 204 -19.86 -11.79 -2.39
N GLU A 205 -21.00 -12.34 -2.80
CA GLU A 205 -21.48 -12.33 -4.19
C GLU A 205 -21.72 -10.90 -4.70
N ILE A 206 -22.31 -10.05 -3.87
CA ILE A 206 -22.61 -8.66 -4.21
C ILE A 206 -21.30 -7.88 -4.37
N LYS A 207 -20.39 -8.00 -3.40
CA LYS A 207 -19.09 -7.34 -3.43
C LYS A 207 -18.25 -7.79 -4.62
N CYS A 208 -18.14 -9.11 -4.84
CA CYS A 208 -17.37 -9.70 -5.94
C CYS A 208 -17.93 -9.31 -7.31
N LYS A 209 -19.26 -9.30 -7.46
CA LYS A 209 -19.88 -8.80 -8.69
C LYS A 209 -19.51 -7.33 -8.93
N ARG A 210 -19.58 -6.48 -7.91
CA ARG A 210 -19.23 -5.07 -8.02
C ARG A 210 -17.75 -4.87 -8.40
N VAL A 211 -16.82 -5.69 -7.88
CA VAL A 211 -15.41 -5.66 -8.31
C VAL A 211 -15.29 -5.88 -9.81
N VAL A 212 -15.96 -6.91 -10.35
CA VAL A 212 -15.92 -7.24 -11.78
C VAL A 212 -16.53 -6.10 -12.60
N ASP A 213 -17.68 -5.57 -12.17
CA ASP A 213 -18.36 -4.47 -12.86
C ASP A 213 -17.46 -3.22 -12.92
N ILE A 214 -16.83 -2.83 -11.81
CA ILE A 214 -15.86 -1.70 -11.76
C ILE A 214 -14.67 -1.97 -12.70
N TYR A 215 -14.09 -3.18 -12.65
CA TYR A 215 -12.96 -3.54 -13.50
C TYR A 215 -13.29 -3.42 -14.99
N GLU A 216 -14.46 -3.92 -15.40
CA GLU A 216 -14.91 -3.92 -16.79
C GLU A 216 -15.25 -2.51 -17.28
N VAL A 217 -15.95 -1.72 -16.49
CA VAL A 217 -16.29 -0.33 -16.84
C VAL A 217 -15.02 0.51 -16.98
N LEU A 218 -14.09 0.43 -16.02
CA LEU A 218 -12.79 1.12 -16.13
C LEU A 218 -12.01 0.66 -17.36
N SER A 219 -12.00 -0.65 -17.65
CA SER A 219 -11.34 -1.19 -18.83
C SER A 219 -11.91 -0.63 -20.13
N ARG A 220 -13.25 -0.55 -20.25
CA ARG A 220 -13.95 0.06 -21.40
C ARG A 220 -13.66 1.56 -21.52
N LYS A 221 -13.57 2.29 -20.41
CA LYS A 221 -13.26 3.73 -20.37
C LYS A 221 -11.78 4.06 -20.66
N GLY A 222 -10.95 3.06 -20.94
CA GLY A 222 -9.54 3.29 -21.20
C GLY A 222 -8.67 3.39 -19.93
N CYS A 223 -9.18 2.99 -18.77
CA CYS A 223 -8.52 3.02 -17.47
C CYS A 223 -8.33 1.60 -16.90
N LYS A 224 -7.85 0.64 -17.71
CA LYS A 224 -7.72 -0.77 -17.30
C LYS A 224 -6.80 -0.96 -16.08
N PRO A 225 -7.30 -1.47 -14.93
CA PRO A 225 -6.47 -1.83 -13.79
C PRO A 225 -5.58 -3.04 -14.07
N SER A 226 -4.45 -3.16 -13.36
CA SER A 226 -3.60 -4.36 -13.41
C SER A 226 -4.26 -5.53 -12.70
N LYS A 227 -4.28 -6.72 -13.34
CA LYS A 227 -4.71 -7.97 -12.68
C LYS A 227 -3.67 -8.52 -11.69
N TYR A 228 -2.44 -8.02 -11.72
CA TYR A 228 -1.31 -8.67 -11.04
C TYR A 228 -0.76 -7.92 -9.82
N SER A 229 -1.10 -6.64 -9.63
CA SER A 229 -0.45 -5.81 -8.60
C SER A 229 -1.36 -4.80 -7.90
N GLN A 230 -2.60 -4.61 -8.37
CA GLN A 230 -3.43 -3.47 -7.97
C GLN A 230 -4.90 -3.84 -7.70
N LEU A 231 -5.20 -5.13 -7.54
CA LEU A 231 -6.58 -5.58 -7.34
C LEU A 231 -7.15 -5.11 -6.00
N SER A 232 -6.36 -5.01 -4.94
CA SER A 232 -6.83 -4.51 -3.63
C SER A 232 -7.40 -3.09 -3.69
N ALA A 233 -6.90 -2.24 -4.60
CA ALA A 233 -7.47 -0.91 -4.84
C ALA A 233 -8.92 -0.97 -5.36
N LEU A 234 -9.30 -2.00 -6.12
CA LEU A 234 -10.69 -2.20 -6.55
C LEU A 234 -11.59 -2.59 -5.37
N GLY A 235 -11.05 -3.34 -4.41
CA GLY A 235 -11.76 -3.66 -3.17
C GLY A 235 -12.20 -2.41 -2.43
N ILE A 236 -11.31 -1.42 -2.34
CA ILE A 236 -11.60 -0.13 -1.68
C ILE A 236 -12.75 0.59 -2.39
N LEU A 237 -12.73 0.64 -3.73
CA LEU A 237 -13.79 1.26 -4.52
C LEU A 237 -15.16 0.61 -4.24
N VAL A 238 -15.19 -0.71 -4.06
CA VAL A 238 -16.41 -1.45 -3.70
C VAL A 238 -16.94 -1.05 -2.32
N LEU A 239 -16.05 -0.75 -1.36
CA LEU A 239 -16.43 -0.37 0.00
C LEU A 239 -16.95 1.07 0.10
N ILE A 240 -16.47 1.99 -0.74
CA ILE A 240 -16.83 3.41 -0.65
C ILE A 240 -18.02 3.82 -1.51
N SER A 241 -18.34 3.04 -2.56
CA SER A 241 -19.42 3.39 -3.48
C SER A 241 -20.15 2.16 -4.00
N LYS A 242 -21.49 2.29 -4.08
CA LYS A 242 -22.35 1.35 -4.79
C LYS A 242 -22.60 1.76 -6.24
N ASP A 243 -22.33 3.02 -6.58
CA ASP A 243 -22.51 3.56 -7.92
C ASP A 243 -21.23 3.38 -8.74
N VAL A 244 -21.21 2.30 -9.53
CA VAL A 244 -20.10 1.92 -10.40
C VAL A 244 -19.88 2.95 -11.51
N GLU A 245 -20.95 3.52 -12.06
CA GLU A 245 -20.81 4.40 -13.22
C GLU A 245 -20.17 5.72 -12.78
N THR A 246 -20.72 6.33 -11.72
CA THR A 246 -20.18 7.57 -11.15
C THR A 246 -18.73 7.41 -10.72
N ILE A 247 -18.40 6.43 -9.87
CA ILE A 247 -17.02 6.29 -9.36
C ILE A 247 -15.99 6.07 -10.48
N THR A 248 -16.38 5.39 -11.57
CA THR A 248 -15.47 5.13 -12.69
C THR A 248 -15.35 6.32 -13.64
N GLU A 249 -16.37 7.17 -13.77
CA GLU A 249 -16.26 8.47 -14.46
C GLU A 249 -15.31 9.40 -13.72
N GLU A 250 -15.41 9.43 -12.40
CA GLU A 250 -14.55 10.24 -11.54
C GLU A 250 -13.08 9.84 -11.63
N ILE A 251 -12.81 8.53 -11.56
CA ILE A 251 -11.46 7.98 -11.76
C ILE A 251 -10.93 8.32 -13.15
N LYS A 252 -11.78 8.22 -14.18
CA LYS A 252 -11.41 8.55 -15.55
C LYS A 252 -11.02 10.03 -15.68
N ALA A 253 -11.79 10.93 -15.07
CA ALA A 253 -11.48 12.36 -15.07
C ALA A 253 -10.14 12.65 -14.38
N VAL A 254 -9.87 12.07 -13.20
CA VAL A 254 -8.58 12.23 -12.52
C VAL A 254 -7.44 11.62 -13.32
N TYR A 255 -7.65 10.48 -13.97
CA TYR A 255 -6.67 9.83 -14.85
C TYR A 255 -6.28 10.74 -16.02
N GLU A 256 -7.23 11.43 -16.64
CA GLU A 256 -6.97 12.36 -17.74
C GLU A 256 -6.24 13.61 -17.25
N MET A 257 -6.64 14.18 -16.11
CA MET A 257 -5.91 15.29 -15.49
C MET A 257 -4.46 14.92 -15.21
N LEU A 258 -4.20 13.72 -14.66
CA LEU A 258 -2.83 13.26 -14.41
C LEU A 258 -2.04 13.07 -15.70
N LEU A 259 -2.65 12.58 -16.78
CA LEU A 259 -1.95 12.36 -18.04
C LEU A 259 -1.28 13.63 -18.58
N GLU A 260 -1.88 14.79 -18.33
CA GLU A 260 -1.37 16.11 -18.75
C GLU A 260 -0.28 16.68 -17.84
N LYS A 261 -0.10 16.12 -16.64
CA LYS A 261 0.83 16.67 -15.64
C LYS A 261 2.24 16.11 -15.85
N LYS A 262 3.24 16.98 -15.71
CA LYS A 262 4.66 16.60 -15.81
C LYS A 262 4.98 15.47 -14.83
N GLY A 263 5.58 14.40 -15.32
CA GLY A 263 5.91 13.22 -14.51
C GLY A 263 4.79 12.19 -14.38
N PHE A 264 3.63 12.41 -15.00
CA PHE A 264 2.49 11.49 -14.94
C PHE A 264 2.02 11.02 -16.32
N GLY A 265 2.58 11.59 -17.40
CA GLY A 265 2.31 11.20 -18.78
C GLY A 265 2.75 9.76 -19.12
N ASN A 266 2.48 9.33 -20.36
CA ASN A 266 2.72 7.95 -20.82
C ASN A 266 4.18 7.49 -20.79
N TRP A 267 5.12 8.43 -20.73
CA TRP A 267 6.56 8.17 -20.65
C TRP A 267 7.09 8.14 -19.21
N SER A 268 6.26 8.41 -18.21
CA SER A 268 6.70 8.58 -16.82
C SER A 268 6.18 7.50 -15.87
N ILE A 269 4.92 7.09 -16.01
CA ILE A 269 4.31 6.01 -15.23
C ILE A 269 3.50 5.09 -16.13
N SER A 270 3.33 3.84 -15.71
CA SER A 270 2.47 2.91 -16.42
C SER A 270 1.01 3.36 -16.36
N ARG A 271 0.22 2.94 -17.36
CA ARG A 271 -1.23 3.14 -17.36
C ARG A 271 -1.88 2.60 -16.09
N HIS A 272 -1.43 1.44 -15.63
CA HIS A 272 -1.95 0.78 -14.43
C HIS A 272 -1.68 1.61 -13.17
N ASP A 273 -0.44 2.09 -12.99
CA ASP A 273 -0.09 2.95 -11.84
C ASP A 273 -0.89 4.26 -11.85
N ARG A 274 -1.11 4.85 -13.04
CA ARG A 274 -1.95 6.05 -13.14
C ARG A 274 -3.37 5.77 -12.68
N VAL A 275 -3.98 4.65 -13.11
CA VAL A 275 -5.31 4.23 -12.66
C VAL A 275 -5.34 4.03 -11.14
N MET A 276 -4.30 3.39 -10.58
CA MET A 276 -4.18 3.19 -9.13
C MET A 276 -4.14 4.51 -8.37
N TYR A 277 -3.30 5.48 -8.80
CA TYR A 277 -3.23 6.80 -8.15
C TYR A 277 -4.53 7.59 -8.31
N SER A 278 -5.18 7.52 -9.48
CA SER A 278 -6.50 8.12 -9.69
C SER A 278 -7.55 7.52 -8.75
N ALA A 279 -7.60 6.19 -8.64
CA ALA A 279 -8.50 5.51 -7.73
C ALA A 279 -8.25 5.89 -6.27
N ALA A 280 -6.98 6.00 -5.86
CA ALA A 280 -6.63 6.41 -4.50
C ALA A 280 -7.04 7.85 -4.17
N LEU A 281 -6.83 8.79 -5.10
CA LEU A 281 -7.24 10.19 -4.94
C LEU A 281 -8.77 10.34 -4.84
N VAL A 282 -9.49 9.68 -5.75
CA VAL A 282 -10.96 9.67 -5.73
C VAL A 282 -11.46 9.04 -4.45
N SER A 283 -10.90 7.87 -4.08
CA SER A 283 -11.28 7.20 -2.83
C SER A 283 -11.14 8.13 -1.64
N ASN A 284 -10.07 8.94 -1.59
CA ASN A 284 -9.77 9.81 -0.45
C ASN A 284 -10.86 10.83 -0.08
N VAL A 285 -11.79 11.11 -0.98
CA VAL A 285 -12.91 12.03 -0.72
C VAL A 285 -14.16 11.34 -0.18
N TYR A 286 -14.24 10.02 -0.26
CA TYR A 286 -15.39 9.23 0.18
C TYR A 286 -15.17 8.50 1.50
N ILE A 287 -13.97 8.56 2.09
CA ILE A 287 -13.55 7.57 3.08
C ILE A 287 -13.96 7.89 4.52
N THR A 288 -14.37 6.83 5.24
CA THR A 288 -14.31 6.73 6.70
C THR A 288 -12.89 6.38 7.17
N ASP A 289 -12.58 6.50 8.47
CA ASP A 289 -11.23 6.25 9.01
C ASP A 289 -10.71 4.82 8.74
N ILE A 290 -11.58 3.80 8.85
CA ILE A 290 -11.21 2.39 8.61
C ILE A 290 -10.83 2.18 7.14
N VAL A 291 -11.64 2.70 6.22
CA VAL A 291 -11.37 2.52 4.79
C VAL A 291 -10.15 3.37 4.38
N LYS A 292 -9.84 4.47 5.07
CA LYS A 292 -8.61 5.25 4.91
C LYS A 292 -7.37 4.45 5.30
N SER A 293 -7.42 3.73 6.43
CA SER A 293 -6.34 2.81 6.83
C SER A 293 -6.10 1.72 5.78
N SER A 294 -7.18 1.09 5.28
CA SER A 294 -7.07 0.03 4.26
C SER A 294 -6.49 0.51 2.93
N LEU A 295 -6.77 1.76 2.55
CA LEU A 295 -6.19 2.41 1.38
C LEU A 295 -4.69 2.58 1.53
N ASN A 296 -4.24 3.09 2.68
CA ASN A 296 -2.82 3.26 2.95
C ASN A 296 -2.07 1.92 2.95
N VAL A 297 -2.61 0.89 3.59
CA VAL A 297 -2.01 -0.46 3.60
C VAL A 297 -1.89 -1.03 2.18
N SER A 298 -2.93 -0.90 1.37
CA SER A 298 -2.93 -1.38 -0.02
C SER A 298 -1.87 -0.67 -0.87
N LEU A 299 -1.78 0.66 -0.77
CA LEU A 299 -0.78 1.46 -1.50
C LEU A 299 0.65 1.15 -1.06
N LEU A 300 0.88 1.09 0.25
CA LEU A 300 2.19 0.79 0.82
C LEU A 300 2.66 -0.59 0.36
N SER A 301 1.82 -1.61 0.47
CA SER A 301 2.15 -2.97 0.06
C SER A 301 2.48 -3.04 -1.43
N ALA A 302 1.68 -2.39 -2.29
CA ALA A 302 1.92 -2.36 -3.72
C ALA A 302 3.26 -1.69 -4.08
N VAL A 303 3.56 -0.52 -3.49
CA VAL A 303 4.80 0.22 -3.79
C VAL A 303 6.03 -0.46 -3.19
N THR A 304 5.94 -0.99 -1.97
CA THR A 304 7.06 -1.74 -1.35
C THR A 304 7.38 -2.99 -2.16
N ASN A 305 6.37 -3.73 -2.65
CA ASN A 305 6.58 -4.88 -3.54
C ASN A 305 7.35 -4.49 -4.82
N ILE A 306 7.01 -3.35 -5.44
CA ILE A 306 7.73 -2.85 -6.62
C ILE A 306 9.20 -2.55 -6.29
N VAL A 307 9.46 -1.89 -5.16
CA VAL A 307 10.84 -1.52 -4.77
C VAL A 307 11.67 -2.75 -4.42
N VAL A 308 11.11 -3.71 -3.68
CA VAL A 308 11.79 -4.99 -3.37
C VAL A 308 12.12 -5.76 -4.66
N ALA A 309 11.20 -5.80 -5.62
CA ALA A 309 11.45 -6.44 -6.91
C ALA A 309 12.58 -5.73 -7.69
N GLN A 310 12.59 -4.39 -7.70
CA GLN A 310 13.65 -3.60 -8.35
C GLN A 310 15.02 -3.83 -7.69
N GLN A 311 15.08 -3.83 -6.35
CA GLN A 311 16.31 -4.13 -5.61
C GLN A 311 16.84 -5.53 -5.92
N THR A 312 15.96 -6.53 -5.93
CA THR A 312 16.32 -7.92 -6.24
C THR A 312 16.89 -8.04 -7.66
N ALA A 313 16.28 -7.39 -8.65
CA ALA A 313 16.77 -7.40 -10.03
C ALA A 313 18.18 -6.81 -10.17
N VAL A 314 18.47 -5.71 -9.47
CA VAL A 314 19.80 -5.07 -9.48
C VAL A 314 20.87 -5.99 -8.85
N ILE A 315 20.55 -6.66 -7.74
CA ILE A 315 21.46 -7.60 -7.09
C ILE A 315 21.78 -8.76 -8.05
N CYS A 316 20.76 -9.38 -8.65
CA CYS A 316 20.96 -10.49 -9.60
C CYS A 316 21.79 -10.08 -10.83
N ALA A 317 21.61 -8.87 -11.35
CA ALA A 317 22.38 -8.37 -12.48
C ALA A 317 23.86 -8.14 -12.13
N THR A 318 24.13 -7.56 -10.96
CA THR A 318 25.51 -7.29 -10.51
C THR A 318 26.25 -8.57 -10.16
N THR A 319 25.61 -9.55 -9.51
CA THR A 319 26.22 -10.86 -9.24
C THR A 319 26.52 -11.62 -10.52
N SER A 320 25.62 -11.57 -11.52
CA SER A 320 25.84 -12.20 -12.82
C SER A 320 27.03 -11.58 -13.56
N ALA A 321 27.16 -10.25 -13.50
CA ALA A 321 28.31 -9.54 -14.09
C ALA A 321 29.64 -9.91 -13.41
N VAL A 322 29.65 -10.00 -12.07
CA VAL A 322 30.85 -10.39 -11.31
C VAL A 322 31.26 -11.83 -11.65
N VAL A 323 30.32 -12.78 -11.65
CA VAL A 323 30.60 -14.19 -12.01
C VAL A 323 31.10 -14.31 -13.45
N ALA A 324 30.48 -13.61 -14.41
CA ALA A 324 30.93 -13.59 -15.80
C ALA A 324 32.34 -13.00 -15.93
N SER A 325 32.63 -11.88 -15.25
CA SER A 325 33.97 -11.27 -15.26
C SER A 325 35.04 -12.18 -14.64
N ALA A 326 34.73 -12.85 -13.53
CA ALA A 326 35.64 -13.80 -12.88
C ALA A 326 35.90 -15.06 -13.73
N SER A 327 34.90 -15.51 -14.51
CA SER A 327 35.09 -16.60 -15.47
C SER A 327 35.94 -16.20 -16.67
N SER A 328 35.84 -14.94 -17.12
CA SER A 328 36.67 -14.41 -18.22
C SER A 328 38.13 -14.15 -17.83
N SER A 329 38.40 -13.85 -16.56
CA SER A 329 39.77 -13.65 -16.06
C SER A 329 40.52 -14.97 -15.79
N ASN A 330 39.81 -16.09 -15.76
CA ASN A 330 40.37 -17.44 -15.60
C ASN A 330 40.42 -18.23 -16.93
N SER A 331 40.14 -17.58 -18.07
CA SER A 331 40.18 -18.17 -19.41
C SER A 331 41.44 -17.78 -20.17
#